data_AF-A0A411WJK3-F1
#
_entry.id   AF-A0A411WJK3-F1
#
_cell.length_a   1.000
_cell.length_b   1.000
_cell.length_c   1.000
_cell.angle_alpha   90.00
_cell.angle_beta   90.00
_cell.angle_gamma   90.00
#
_symmetry.space_group_name_H-M   'P 1'
#
loop_
_entity.id
_entity.type
_entity.pdbx_description
1 polymer ?
#
loop_
_entity_poly.entity_id
_entity_poly.type
_entity_poly.pdbx_seq_one_letter_code
_entity_poly.pdbx_strand_id
1 'polypeptide(L)'
;MSEVEPQAAVGFGIIAPQLLACLRQMPSEHQARLHVTANRDVLIVTGKTALLPWIDGIEYAAPDTFAPSLWLPTRWQPSLPTELIAQALKQRYLRVPYLLWHQPKVIIPLDKQLPVSPALLDRIEKYWEEA
;
A
#
# COMPACT_ATOMS: atom_id res chain seq x y z
N MET A 1 -20.54 -6.70 -9.96
CA MET A 1 -19.32 -6.40 -9.17
C MET A 1 -19.31 -4.91 -8.98
N SER A 2 -19.44 -4.41 -7.75
CA SER A 2 -19.26 -2.99 -7.47
C SER A 2 -17.80 -2.64 -7.77
N GLU A 3 -17.57 -1.56 -8.49
CA GLU A 3 -16.24 -1.05 -8.78
C GLU A 3 -15.62 -0.54 -7.47
N VAL A 4 -14.50 -1.14 -7.07
CA VAL A 4 -13.80 -0.76 -5.85
C VAL A 4 -12.81 0.34 -6.19
N GLU A 5 -13.02 1.52 -5.64
CA GLU A 5 -12.16 2.68 -5.87
C GLU A 5 -10.78 2.47 -5.19
N PRO A 6 -9.67 2.48 -5.96
CA PRO A 6 -8.31 2.31 -5.42
C PRO A 6 -7.91 3.39 -4.42
N GLN A 7 -7.38 2.99 -3.26
CA GLN A 7 -6.87 3.92 -2.24
C GLN A 7 -5.39 3.69 -1.91
N ALA A 8 -4.78 2.65 -2.47
CA ALA A 8 -3.35 2.41 -2.41
C ALA A 8 -2.79 1.92 -3.73
N ALA A 9 -1.57 2.34 -4.04
CA ALA A 9 -0.72 1.77 -5.06
C ALA A 9 0.41 0.97 -4.39
N VAL A 10 0.61 -0.27 -4.82
CA VAL A 10 1.47 -1.26 -4.15
C VAL A 10 2.48 -1.80 -5.13
N GLY A 11 3.76 -1.46 -4.92
CA GLY A 11 4.87 -1.94 -5.73
C GLY A 11 5.75 -2.92 -4.93
N PHE A 12 5.88 -4.16 -5.41
CA PHE A 12 6.81 -5.16 -4.87
C PHE A 12 8.06 -5.30 -5.75
N GLY A 13 9.18 -5.68 -5.13
CA GLY A 13 10.42 -6.03 -5.84
C GLY A 13 10.85 -4.94 -6.81
N ILE A 14 11.04 -5.30 -8.08
CA ILE A 14 11.50 -4.36 -9.13
C ILE A 14 10.56 -3.18 -9.39
N ILE A 15 9.29 -3.28 -8.99
CA ILE A 15 8.29 -2.20 -9.15
C ILE A 15 8.42 -1.16 -8.04
N ALA A 16 8.93 -1.53 -6.86
CA ALA A 16 9.03 -0.61 -5.73
C ALA A 16 9.95 0.60 -6.03
N PRO A 17 11.15 0.43 -6.66
CA PRO A 17 11.97 1.56 -7.10
C PRO A 17 11.32 2.41 -8.20
N GLN A 18 10.57 1.79 -9.12
CA GLN A 18 9.86 2.52 -10.18
C GLN A 18 8.75 3.42 -9.60
N LEU A 19 8.03 2.90 -8.60
CA LEU A 19 7.04 3.64 -7.83
C LEU A 19 7.68 4.80 -7.06
N LEU A 20 8.83 4.58 -6.42
CA LEU A 20 9.59 5.63 -5.75
C LEU A 20 10.00 6.75 -6.72
N ALA A 21 10.53 6.38 -7.90
CA ALA A 21 10.93 7.33 -8.93
C ALA A 21 9.73 8.13 -9.49
N CYS A 22 8.56 7.50 -9.62
CA CYS A 22 7.32 8.18 -9.99
C CYS A 22 6.94 9.24 -8.95
N LEU A 23 6.95 8.91 -7.66
CA LEU A 23 6.64 9.86 -6.58
C LEU A 23 7.56 11.09 -6.61
N ARG A 24 8.86 10.90 -6.89
CA ARG A 24 9.84 12.00 -6.97
C ARG A 24 9.50 13.02 -8.07
N GLN A 25 8.86 12.58 -9.16
CA GLN A 25 8.50 13.42 -10.29
C GLN A 25 7.15 14.12 -10.11
N MET A 26 6.35 13.73 -9.11
CA MET A 26 5.06 14.35 -8.84
C MET A 26 5.22 15.77 -8.28
N PRO A 27 4.28 16.69 -8.57
CA PRO A 27 4.25 18.00 -7.93
C PRO A 27 4.24 17.89 -6.41
N SER A 28 4.92 18.81 -5.72
CA SER A 28 5.02 18.82 -4.25
C SER A 28 3.65 18.88 -3.58
N GLU A 29 2.67 19.58 -4.17
CA GLU A 29 1.29 19.62 -3.66
C GLU A 29 0.63 18.23 -3.72
N HIS A 30 0.88 17.45 -4.77
CA HIS A 30 0.35 16.10 -4.89
C HIS A 30 1.03 15.17 -3.88
N GLN A 31 2.35 15.26 -3.75
CA GLN A 31 3.11 14.49 -2.75
C GLN A 31 2.57 14.72 -1.34
N ALA A 32 2.33 15.98 -0.95
CA ALA A 32 1.84 16.32 0.39
C ALA A 32 0.47 15.70 0.75
N ARG A 33 -0.31 15.25 -0.25
CA ARG A 33 -1.62 14.60 -0.07
C ARG A 33 -1.54 13.07 -0.08
N LEU A 34 -0.36 12.52 -0.31
CA LEU A 34 -0.08 11.08 -0.30
C LEU A 34 0.67 10.70 0.98
N HIS A 35 0.47 9.45 1.40
CA HIS A 35 1.29 8.85 2.44
C HIS A 35 1.99 7.62 1.89
N VAL A 36 3.08 7.23 2.52
CA VAL A 36 3.87 6.08 2.10
C VAL A 36 4.32 5.26 3.30
N THR A 37 4.39 3.95 3.09
CA THR A 37 5.08 3.01 3.96
C THR A 37 5.91 2.06 3.12
N ALA A 38 7.07 1.65 3.63
CA ALA A 38 8.00 0.79 2.91
C ALA A 38 8.60 -0.24 3.87
N ASN A 39 8.91 -1.41 3.32
CA ASN A 39 9.83 -2.37 3.93
C ASN A 39 10.88 -2.78 2.88
N ARG A 40 11.69 -3.81 3.15
CA ARG A 40 12.76 -4.26 2.24
C ARG A 40 12.26 -4.58 0.82
N ASP A 41 11.04 -5.09 0.68
CA ASP A 41 10.56 -5.69 -0.57
C ASP A 41 9.35 -4.96 -1.18
N VAL A 42 8.78 -3.96 -0.49
CA VAL A 42 7.54 -3.29 -0.91
C VAL A 42 7.55 -1.79 -0.62
N LEU A 43 6.91 -1.04 -1.51
CA LEU A 43 6.50 0.34 -1.32
C LEU A 43 4.98 0.44 -1.49
N ILE A 44 4.31 1.00 -0.50
CA ILE A 44 2.85 1.21 -0.51
C ILE A 44 2.59 2.70 -0.38
N VAL A 45 1.91 3.25 -1.38
CA VAL A 45 1.48 4.65 -1.42
C VAL A 45 -0.02 4.69 -1.20
N THR A 46 -0.50 5.45 -0.23
CA THR A 46 -1.93 5.61 0.06
C THR A 46 -2.38 7.04 -0.17
N GLY A 47 -3.62 7.20 -0.63
CA GLY A 47 -4.20 8.49 -0.92
C GLY A 47 -5.48 8.38 -1.75
N LYS A 48 -5.98 9.54 -2.19
CA LYS A 48 -7.11 9.58 -3.13
C LYS A 48 -6.70 8.99 -4.47
N THR A 49 -7.60 8.22 -5.09
CA THR A 49 -7.45 7.60 -6.42
C THR A 49 -6.87 8.53 -7.48
N ALA A 50 -7.38 9.77 -7.53
CA ALA A 50 -6.97 10.78 -8.49
C ALA A 50 -5.51 11.24 -8.32
N LEU A 51 -4.89 10.96 -7.18
CA LEU A 51 -3.51 11.29 -6.85
C LEU A 51 -2.60 10.07 -6.82
N LEU A 52 -3.13 8.85 -6.93
CA LEU A 52 -2.30 7.66 -6.93
C LEU A 52 -1.43 7.63 -8.20
N PRO A 53 -0.20 7.11 -8.10
CA PRO A 53 0.65 6.91 -9.27
C PRO A 53 0.11 5.76 -10.13
N TRP A 54 -0.01 6.03 -11.42
CA TRP A 54 -0.44 5.07 -12.44
C TRP A 54 0.77 4.67 -13.28
N ILE A 55 1.42 3.57 -12.88
CA ILE A 55 2.60 3.02 -13.57
C ILE A 55 2.35 1.57 -13.97
N ASP A 56 3.06 1.09 -14.98
CA ASP A 56 2.93 -0.30 -15.42
C ASP A 56 3.44 -1.28 -14.36
N GLY A 57 2.76 -2.43 -14.24
CA GLY A 57 3.15 -3.50 -13.33
C GLY A 57 2.82 -3.27 -11.85
N ILE A 58 2.22 -2.14 -11.49
CA ILE A 58 1.72 -1.90 -10.14
C ILE A 58 0.34 -2.53 -9.92
N GLU A 59 0.08 -2.92 -8.68
CA GLU A 59 -1.24 -3.34 -8.24
C GLU A 59 -1.82 -2.34 -7.26
N TYR A 60 -3.15 -2.34 -7.16
CA TYR A 60 -3.88 -1.39 -6.34
C TYR A 60 -4.62 -2.10 -5.23
N ALA A 61 -4.79 -1.42 -4.10
CA ALA A 61 -5.56 -1.92 -2.98
C ALA A 61 -6.58 -0.89 -2.49
N ALA A 62 -7.58 -1.37 -1.79
CA ALA A 62 -8.57 -0.55 -1.10
C ALA A 62 -9.02 -1.24 0.20
N PRO A 63 -9.57 -0.48 1.16
CA PRO A 63 -10.28 -1.07 2.30
C PRO A 63 -11.42 -1.96 1.82
N ASP A 64 -11.60 -3.13 2.44
CA ASP A 64 -12.75 -3.99 2.21
C ASP A 64 -14.04 -3.32 2.73
N THR A 65 -15.12 -3.46 1.96
CA THR A 65 -16.42 -2.84 2.29
C THR A 65 -17.02 -3.41 3.58
N PHE A 66 -16.85 -4.70 3.84
CA PHE A 66 -17.40 -5.38 5.02
C PHE A 66 -16.44 -5.34 6.21
N ALA A 67 -15.14 -5.23 5.96
CA ALA A 67 -14.11 -5.13 6.98
C ALA A 67 -13.09 -4.01 6.68
N PRO A 68 -13.40 -2.72 6.93
CA PRO A 68 -12.54 -1.58 6.56
C PRO A 68 -11.12 -1.58 7.17
N SER A 69 -10.89 -2.36 8.23
CA SER A 69 -9.54 -2.57 8.81
C SER A 69 -8.67 -3.54 7.99
N LEU A 70 -9.24 -4.23 7.00
CA LEU A 70 -8.58 -5.15 6.10
C LEU A 70 -8.59 -4.55 4.70
N TRP A 71 -7.40 -4.29 4.18
CA TRP A 71 -7.18 -3.81 2.82
C TRP A 71 -6.85 -5.00 1.92
N LEU A 72 -7.41 -4.98 0.71
CA LEU A 72 -7.29 -6.04 -0.28
C LEU A 72 -6.91 -5.45 -1.63
N PRO A 73 -6.16 -6.20 -2.47
CA PRO A 73 -6.00 -5.86 -3.87
C PRO A 73 -7.36 -5.66 -4.56
N THR A 74 -7.52 -4.62 -5.36
CA THR A 74 -8.81 -4.30 -6.00
C THR A 74 -9.24 -5.31 -7.06
N ARG A 75 -8.31 -6.17 -7.50
CA ARG A 75 -8.52 -7.22 -8.51
C ARG A 75 -8.51 -8.63 -7.93
N TRP A 76 -8.48 -8.77 -6.60
CA TRP A 76 -8.47 -10.06 -5.95
C TRP A 76 -9.30 -10.05 -4.66
N GLN A 77 -9.94 -11.17 -4.38
CA GLN A 77 -10.63 -11.40 -3.12
C GLN A 77 -10.26 -12.78 -2.55
N PRO A 78 -10.19 -12.91 -1.22
CA PRO A 78 -10.00 -14.21 -0.59
C PRO A 78 -11.23 -15.11 -0.81
N SER A 79 -11.03 -16.42 -0.70
CA SER A 79 -12.12 -17.40 -0.73
C SER A 79 -12.92 -17.46 0.58
N LEU A 80 -12.35 -16.96 1.68
CA LEU A 80 -12.99 -16.87 2.99
C LEU A 80 -13.64 -15.49 3.18
N PRO A 81 -14.72 -15.39 3.98
CA PRO A 81 -15.33 -14.11 4.34
C PRO A 81 -14.32 -13.13 4.94
N THR A 82 -14.29 -11.90 4.44
CA THR A 82 -13.31 -10.88 4.82
C THR A 82 -13.44 -10.46 6.29
N GLU A 83 -14.65 -10.47 6.84
CA GLU A 83 -14.90 -10.21 8.27
C GLU A 83 -14.24 -11.26 9.18
N LEU A 84 -14.29 -12.54 8.81
CA LEU A 84 -13.64 -13.62 9.58
C LEU A 84 -12.12 -13.50 9.52
N ILE A 85 -11.58 -13.19 8.34
CA ILE A 85 -10.15 -12.94 8.18
C ILE A 85 -9.74 -11.74 9.05
N ALA A 86 -10.47 -10.62 8.97
CA ALA A 86 -10.18 -9.43 9.75
C ALA A 86 -10.24 -9.70 11.26
N GLN A 87 -11.21 -10.49 11.73
CA GLN A 87 -11.30 -10.91 13.13
C GLN A 87 -10.09 -11.75 13.54
N ALA A 88 -9.70 -12.74 12.75
CA ALA A 88 -8.53 -13.58 13.02
C ALA A 88 -7.23 -12.75 13.05
N LEU A 89 -7.07 -11.79 12.14
CA LEU A 89 -5.90 -10.90 12.12
C LEU A 89 -5.87 -9.99 13.34
N LYS A 90 -7.00 -9.44 13.79
CA LYS A 90 -7.09 -8.63 15.02
C LYS A 90 -6.72 -9.41 16.29
N GLN A 91 -7.01 -10.71 16.33
CA GLN A 91 -6.60 -11.56 17.45
C GLN A 91 -5.11 -11.88 17.42
N ARG A 92 -4.52 -12.00 16.23
CA ARG A 92 -3.12 -12.38 16.05
C ARG A 92 -2.15 -11.19 16.11
N TYR A 93 -2.57 -10.02 15.65
CA TYR A 93 -1.73 -8.84 15.51
C TYR A 93 -2.40 -7.65 16.20
N LEU A 94 -1.57 -6.76 16.77
CA LEU A 94 -2.04 -5.61 17.55
C LEU A 94 -2.30 -4.36 16.71
N ARG A 95 -1.82 -4.30 15.46
CA ARG A 95 -1.75 -3.06 14.66
C ARG A 95 -2.74 -3.06 13.52
N VAL A 96 -3.66 -2.11 13.47
CA VAL A 96 -4.61 -1.94 12.37
C VAL A 96 -4.40 -0.59 11.67
N PRO A 97 -4.72 -0.44 10.37
CA PRO A 97 -5.25 -1.46 9.45
C PRO A 97 -4.16 -2.39 8.87
N TYR A 98 -4.56 -3.47 8.19
CA TYR A 98 -3.68 -4.42 7.51
C TYR A 98 -3.91 -4.41 6.01
N LEU A 99 -2.85 -4.54 5.21
CA LEU A 99 -2.93 -5.01 3.84
C LEU A 99 -2.70 -6.53 3.80
N LEU A 100 -3.68 -7.28 3.31
CA LEU A 100 -3.52 -8.70 3.00
C LEU A 100 -3.18 -8.84 1.51
N TRP A 101 -2.05 -9.46 1.22
CA TRP A 101 -1.56 -9.62 -0.15
C TRP A 101 -1.52 -11.10 -0.57
N HIS A 102 -1.90 -11.39 -1.82
CA HIS A 102 -1.96 -12.78 -2.30
C HIS A 102 -0.64 -13.29 -2.88
N GLN A 103 0.12 -12.43 -3.56
CA GLN A 103 1.40 -12.79 -4.19
C GLN A 103 2.36 -11.59 -4.16
N PRO A 104 3.42 -11.61 -3.33
CA PRO A 104 3.74 -12.64 -2.34
C PRO A 104 2.68 -12.74 -1.22
N LYS A 105 2.60 -13.90 -0.55
CA LYS A 105 1.66 -14.09 0.57
C LYS A 105 2.18 -13.38 1.82
N VAL A 106 1.77 -12.13 2.00
CA VAL A 106 2.23 -11.29 3.11
C VAL A 106 1.07 -10.51 3.74
N ILE A 107 1.26 -10.13 5.01
CA ILE A 107 0.39 -9.22 5.73
C ILE A 107 1.25 -8.03 6.13
N ILE A 108 0.86 -6.83 5.70
CA ILE A 108 1.62 -5.61 5.92
C ILE A 108 0.78 -4.67 6.79
N PRO A 109 1.26 -4.27 7.97
CA PRO A 109 0.54 -3.30 8.79
C PRO A 109 0.65 -1.91 8.14
N LEU A 110 -0.48 -1.20 8.10
CA LEU A 110 -0.64 0.12 7.48
C LEU A 110 -0.76 1.23 8.55
N ASP A 111 -0.45 0.93 9.82
CA ASP A 111 -0.53 1.87 10.94
C ASP A 111 0.58 2.93 10.94
N LYS A 112 1.68 2.68 10.20
CA LYS A 112 2.84 3.58 10.10
C LYS A 112 3.04 4.09 8.69
N GLN A 113 2.12 4.95 8.26
CA GLN A 113 2.23 5.71 7.02
C GLN A 113 2.74 7.11 7.34
N LEU A 114 3.71 7.58 6.56
CA LEU A 114 4.27 8.92 6.70
C LEU A 114 3.91 9.75 5.47
N PRO A 115 3.62 11.06 5.61
CA PRO A 115 3.38 11.93 4.47
C PRO A 115 4.55 11.90 3.49
N VAL A 116 4.27 11.87 2.18
CA VAL A 116 5.33 11.88 1.18
C VAL A 116 6.07 13.22 1.22
N SER A 117 7.40 13.14 1.28
CA SER A 117 8.31 14.27 1.24
C SER A 117 9.64 13.84 0.62
N PRO A 118 10.42 14.76 0.00
CA PRO A 118 11.71 14.41 -0.59
C PRO A 118 12.65 13.68 0.39
N ALA A 119 12.75 14.18 1.62
CA ALA A 119 13.59 13.57 2.66
C ALA A 119 13.15 12.15 3.04
N LEU A 120 11.85 11.85 3.01
CA LEU A 120 11.35 10.50 3.25
C LEU A 120 11.68 9.57 2.08
N LEU A 121 11.55 10.05 0.84
CA LEU A 121 11.89 9.26 -0.35
C LEU A 121 13.39 8.91 -0.38
N ASP A 122 14.26 9.87 -0.03
CA ASP A 122 15.71 9.64 0.10
C ASP A 122 16.03 8.61 1.18
N ARG A 123 15.33 8.66 2.31
CA ARG A 123 15.50 7.69 3.39
C ARG A 123 15.08 6.27 2.98
N ILE A 124 14.01 6.14 2.19
CA ILE A 124 13.55 4.84 1.67
C ILE A 124 14.57 4.26 0.69
N GLU A 125 15.07 5.09 -0.25
CA GLU A 125 16.09 4.67 -1.20
C GLU A 125 17.35 4.18 -0.51
N LYS A 126 17.88 4.96 0.44
CA LYS A 126 19.04 4.59 1.24
C LYS A 126 18.81 3.30 2.03
N TYR A 127 17.62 3.11 2.59
CA TYR A 127 17.28 1.89 3.33
C TYR A 127 17.34 0.63 2.44
N TRP A 128 17.01 0.75 1.15
CA TRP A 128 17.10 -0.38 0.21
C TRP A 128 18.52 -0.65 -0.27
N GLU A 129 19.36 0.38 -0.41
CA GLU A 129 20.78 0.21 -0.77
C GLU A 129 21.59 -0.52 0.32
N GLU A 130 21.19 -0.37 1.59
CA GLU A 130 21.85 -0.97 2.75
C GLU A 130 21.34 -2.38 3.10
N ALA A 131 20.29 -2.87 2.45
CA ALA A 131 19.57 -4.11 2.83
C ALA A 131 20.07 -5.35 2.10
#